data_AF-A0A3M7NPQ5-F1
#
_entry.id   AF-A0A3M7NPQ5-F1
#
_cell.length_a   1.000
_cell.length_b   1.000
_cell.length_c   1.000
_cell.angle_alpha   90.00
_cell.angle_beta   90.00
_cell.angle_gamma   90.00
#
_symmetry.space_group_name_H-M   'P 1'
#
loop_
_entity.id
_entity.type
_entity.pdbx_description
1 polymer ?
#
loop_
_entity_poly.entity_id
_entity_poly.type
_entity_poly.pdbx_seq_one_letter_code
_entity_poly.pdbx_strand_id
1 'polypeptide(L)'
;MSAVTTSEADSSLRATQRPLKDGYLSDPSLTLATFASTCTLDSNLPLTCSVSAGQATKKVAGLHRMAGGTAGAGIEDNNNANSNLEQACSGDTLLESLVACFGVTLRAVATGLVIQIHSSSIRVQGDLDFRGTMSVRNLDGSSVPISFRRVQLDVELDTDPQVGDKIDTLVRLSKKYRVVLQTISNGTKVDINVETL
;
A
#
# COMPACT_ATOMS: atom_id res chain seq x y z
N MET A 1 6.04 31.07 -11.50
CA MET A 1 5.87 30.54 -10.13
C MET A 1 7.21 30.64 -9.44
N SER A 2 7.32 31.43 -8.37
CA SER A 2 8.57 31.48 -7.58
C SER A 2 8.77 30.16 -6.85
N ALA A 3 9.98 29.61 -6.87
CA ALA A 3 10.32 28.41 -6.11
C ALA A 3 10.21 28.69 -4.62
N VAL A 4 9.53 27.81 -3.87
CA VAL A 4 9.47 27.89 -2.40
C VAL A 4 10.86 27.58 -1.85
N THR A 5 11.37 28.44 -0.96
CA THR A 5 12.67 28.18 -0.33
C THR A 5 12.57 27.03 0.67
N THR A 6 13.66 26.31 0.93
CA THR A 6 13.69 25.18 1.89
C THR A 6 13.28 25.61 3.30
N SER A 7 13.65 26.82 3.73
CA SER A 7 13.26 27.39 5.03
C SER A 7 11.76 27.67 5.13
N GLU A 8 11.11 28.07 4.04
CA GLU A 8 9.65 28.29 4.00
C GLU A 8 8.89 26.97 3.96
N ALA A 9 9.39 25.98 3.21
CA ALA A 9 8.82 24.64 3.19
C ALA A 9 8.87 23.97 4.57
N ASP A 10 9.99 24.13 5.28
CA ASP A 10 10.21 23.58 6.62
C ASP A 10 9.33 24.25 7.69
N SER A 11 9.17 25.58 7.65
CA SER A 11 8.26 26.29 8.56
C SER A 11 6.79 25.95 8.29
N SER A 12 6.39 25.85 7.02
CA SER A 12 5.05 25.44 6.59
C SER A 12 4.73 24.00 7.04
N LEU A 13 5.65 23.05 6.84
CA LEU A 13 5.45 21.67 7.26
C LEU A 13 5.29 21.55 8.78
N ARG A 14 6.11 22.25 9.57
CA ARG A 14 5.97 22.26 11.04
C ARG A 14 4.64 22.87 11.48
N ALA A 15 4.15 23.90 10.79
CA ALA A 15 2.85 24.48 11.08
C ALA A 15 1.71 23.48 10.81
N THR A 16 1.79 22.72 9.71
CA THR A 16 0.81 21.68 9.38
C THR A 16 0.87 20.48 10.33
N GLN A 17 2.06 20.00 10.69
CA GLN A 17 2.20 18.78 11.48
C GLN A 17 1.88 18.96 12.97
N ARG A 18 2.06 20.16 13.53
CA ARG A 18 1.83 20.41 14.96
C ARG A 18 0.42 20.03 15.44
N PRO A 19 -0.67 20.53 14.83
CA PRO A 19 -2.02 20.15 15.26
C PRO A 19 -2.30 18.64 15.07
N LEU A 20 -1.71 18.00 14.05
CA LEU A 20 -1.82 16.55 13.88
C LEU A 20 -1.17 15.79 15.03
N LYS A 21 0.05 16.18 15.42
CA LYS A 21 0.78 15.56 16.54
C LYS A 21 0.05 15.75 17.87
N ASP A 22 -0.49 16.93 18.12
CA ASP A 22 -1.28 17.21 19.32
C ASP A 22 -2.54 16.34 19.35
N GLY A 23 -3.24 16.22 18.22
CA GLY A 23 -4.38 15.31 18.05
C GLY A 23 -4.02 13.85 18.34
N TYR A 24 -2.92 13.36 17.78
CA TYR A 24 -2.43 11.99 17.96
C TYR A 24 -2.03 11.65 19.40
N LEU A 25 -1.58 12.65 20.16
CA LEU A 25 -1.34 12.50 21.60
C LEU A 25 -2.64 12.38 22.39
N SER A 26 -3.66 13.16 22.01
CA SER A 26 -4.95 13.19 22.71
C SER A 26 -5.85 12.00 22.39
N ASP A 27 -5.85 11.53 21.15
CA ASP A 27 -6.65 10.41 20.67
C ASP A 27 -5.82 9.55 19.69
N PRO A 28 -5.21 8.46 20.18
CA PRO A 28 -4.44 7.55 19.34
C PRO A 28 -5.25 6.88 18.22
N SER A 29 -6.59 6.82 18.30
CA SER A 29 -7.39 6.17 17.26
C SER A 29 -7.35 6.92 15.92
N LEU A 30 -7.10 8.24 15.96
CA LEU A 30 -6.91 9.12 14.79
C LEU A 30 -5.65 8.80 13.96
N THR A 31 -4.81 7.89 14.44
CA THR A 31 -3.50 7.58 13.84
C THR A 31 -3.53 6.34 12.97
N LEU A 32 -4.64 5.59 13.01
CA LEU A 32 -4.83 4.36 12.26
C LEU A 32 -5.36 4.70 10.87
N ALA A 33 -4.65 4.27 9.84
CA ALA A 33 -5.11 4.32 8.46
C ALA A 33 -5.06 2.96 7.80
N THR A 34 -6.09 2.68 7.00
CA THR A 34 -6.22 1.48 6.19
C THR A 34 -5.98 1.82 4.74
N PHE A 35 -4.85 1.37 4.21
CA PHE A 35 -4.51 1.46 2.79
C PHE A 35 -5.19 0.31 2.07
N ALA A 36 -5.78 0.54 0.89
CA ALA A 36 -6.43 -0.51 0.12
C ALA A 36 -6.17 -0.41 -1.38
N SER A 37 -6.03 -1.56 -2.03
CA SER A 37 -5.91 -1.64 -3.49
C SER A 37 -6.55 -2.93 -4.00
N THR A 38 -7.07 -2.90 -5.23
CA THR A 38 -7.67 -4.07 -5.87
C THR A 38 -6.97 -4.33 -7.20
N CYS A 39 -6.74 -5.61 -7.51
CA CYS A 39 -6.29 -6.05 -8.82
C CYS A 39 -7.28 -7.06 -9.41
N THR A 40 -7.59 -6.88 -10.69
CA THR A 40 -8.46 -7.78 -11.46
C THR A 40 -7.67 -8.45 -12.58
N LEU A 41 -7.93 -9.74 -12.82
CA LEU A 41 -7.34 -10.45 -13.94
C LEU A 41 -8.31 -10.39 -15.12
N ASP A 42 -7.87 -9.81 -16.24
CA ASP A 42 -8.62 -9.80 -17.50
C ASP A 42 -8.53 -11.20 -18.15
N SER A 43 -9.63 -11.66 -18.73
CA SER A 43 -9.68 -12.93 -19.48
C SER A 43 -9.09 -12.80 -20.90
N ASN A 44 -9.02 -11.59 -21.45
CA ASN A 44 -8.61 -11.32 -22.83
C ASN A 44 -7.13 -10.95 -22.98
N LEU A 45 -6.42 -10.71 -21.88
CA LEU A 45 -5.00 -10.36 -21.88
C LEU A 45 -4.18 -11.45 -21.15
N PRO A 46 -3.28 -12.16 -21.83
CA PRO A 46 -2.50 -13.22 -21.19
C PRO A 46 -1.49 -12.62 -20.20
N LEU A 47 -1.45 -13.18 -19.00
CA LEU A 47 -0.44 -12.88 -17.95
C LEU A 47 -0.45 -11.43 -17.43
N THR A 48 -1.58 -10.72 -17.50
CA THR A 48 -1.72 -9.37 -16.94
C THR A 48 -2.64 -9.34 -15.72
N CYS A 49 -2.45 -8.33 -14.88
CA CYS A 49 -3.39 -7.94 -13.83
C CYS A 49 -3.52 -6.42 -13.83
N SER A 50 -4.76 -5.92 -13.79
CA SER A 50 -5.06 -4.50 -13.78
C SER A 50 -5.32 -4.04 -12.35
N VAL A 51 -4.53 -3.09 -11.87
CA VAL A 51 -4.76 -2.44 -10.56
C VAL A 51 -5.75 -1.30 -10.75
N SER A 52 -6.66 -1.10 -9.80
CA SER A 52 -7.74 -0.09 -9.83
C SER A 52 -7.29 1.39 -9.94
N ALA A 53 -5.99 1.68 -10.09
CA ALA A 53 -5.54 3.01 -10.45
C ALA A 53 -6.00 3.33 -11.88
N GLY A 54 -7.04 4.15 -12.02
CA GLY A 54 -7.55 4.62 -13.32
C GLY A 54 -6.42 5.18 -14.20
N GLN A 55 -6.55 5.01 -15.52
CA GLN A 55 -5.61 5.35 -16.63
C GLN A 55 -4.13 5.49 -16.22
N ALA A 56 -3.24 4.69 -16.83
CA ALA A 56 -1.78 4.74 -16.63
C ALA A 56 -1.18 6.16 -16.71
N THR A 57 -1.30 6.90 -15.61
CA THR A 57 -0.92 8.29 -15.44
C THR A 57 0.24 8.28 -14.47
N LYS A 58 1.25 9.07 -14.79
CA LYS A 58 2.43 9.20 -13.94
C LYS A 58 1.99 9.78 -12.59
N LYS A 59 2.02 8.97 -11.53
CA LYS A 59 1.75 9.45 -10.18
C LYS A 59 2.94 10.24 -9.65
N VAL A 60 2.69 11.39 -9.04
CA VAL A 60 3.72 12.14 -8.31
C VAL A 60 3.80 11.58 -6.89
N ALA A 61 4.99 11.23 -6.41
CA ALA A 61 5.15 10.81 -5.02
C ALA A 61 4.96 12.03 -4.10
N GLY A 62 4.12 11.89 -3.07
CA GLY A 62 3.87 12.95 -2.10
C GLY A 62 3.78 12.44 -0.67
N LEU A 63 3.90 13.36 0.28
CA LEU A 63 3.73 13.05 1.71
C LEU A 63 2.25 12.76 2.01
N HIS A 64 2.00 11.74 2.83
CA HIS A 64 0.63 11.38 3.21
C HIS A 64 -0.05 12.51 4.01
N ARG A 65 -1.37 12.65 3.87
CA ARG A 65 -2.17 13.64 4.61
C ARG A 65 -2.04 13.55 6.13
N MET A 66 -1.94 12.33 6.67
CA MET A 66 -1.72 12.08 8.11
C MET A 66 -0.30 12.44 8.58
N ALA A 67 0.60 12.74 7.64
CA ALA A 67 1.90 13.33 7.92
C ALA A 67 1.99 14.81 7.51
N GLY A 68 0.86 15.44 7.16
CA GLY A 68 0.79 16.84 6.77
C GLY A 68 1.01 17.14 5.29
N GLY A 69 0.95 16.12 4.41
CA GLY A 69 0.96 16.33 2.96
C GLY A 69 -0.44 16.26 2.34
N THR A 70 -0.49 15.95 1.05
CA THR A 70 -1.74 15.86 0.25
C THR A 70 -1.90 14.51 -0.45
N ALA A 71 -0.92 13.61 -0.36
CA ALA A 71 -0.97 12.33 -1.06
C ALA A 71 -1.84 11.30 -0.33
N GLY A 72 -2.36 10.36 -1.13
CA GLY A 72 -3.08 9.16 -0.68
C GLY A 72 -4.56 9.18 -1.02
N ALA A 73 -5.07 8.03 -1.45
CA ALA A 73 -6.49 7.81 -1.73
C ALA A 73 -7.19 7.26 -0.48
N GLY A 74 -8.31 7.85 -0.07
CA GLY A 74 -9.12 7.35 1.04
C GLY A 74 -10.31 6.55 0.52
N ILE A 75 -10.46 5.30 0.96
CA ILE A 75 -11.80 4.71 1.06
C ILE A 75 -12.33 4.84 2.50
N GLU A 76 -11.45 4.93 3.52
CA GLU A 76 -11.88 5.14 4.91
C GLU A 76 -10.85 5.97 5.69
N ASP A 77 -10.74 7.26 5.38
CA ASP A 77 -10.06 8.21 6.27
C ASP A 77 -11.09 9.19 6.83
N ASN A 78 -11.56 8.86 8.02
CA ASN A 78 -12.29 9.73 8.90
C ASN A 78 -11.45 10.98 9.26
N ASN A 79 -11.60 12.06 8.47
CA ASN A 79 -11.32 13.46 8.84
C ASN A 79 -10.17 14.20 8.12
N ASN A 80 -9.97 14.08 6.80
CA ASN A 80 -9.25 15.14 6.08
C ASN A 80 -9.66 15.29 4.60
N ALA A 81 -10.20 16.46 4.24
CA ALA A 81 -10.77 16.80 2.93
C ALA A 81 -9.74 17.26 1.87
N ASN A 82 -8.42 17.10 2.10
CA ASN A 82 -7.37 17.69 1.26
C ASN A 82 -6.59 16.70 0.37
N SER A 83 -7.14 15.51 0.06
CA SER A 83 -6.46 14.50 -0.75
C SER A 83 -6.32 14.94 -2.22
N ASN A 84 -5.10 14.88 -2.76
CA ASN A 84 -4.82 14.99 -4.19
C ASN A 84 -4.66 13.60 -4.80
N LEU A 85 -5.63 13.20 -5.64
CA LEU A 85 -5.67 11.88 -6.29
C LEU A 85 -4.56 11.68 -7.33
N GLU A 86 -3.88 12.74 -7.77
CA GLU A 86 -2.72 12.65 -8.67
C GLU A 86 -1.40 12.37 -7.93
N GLN A 87 -1.42 12.41 -6.59
CA GLN A 87 -0.28 12.09 -5.75
C GLN A 87 -0.45 10.75 -5.03
N ALA A 88 0.53 9.87 -5.20
CA ALA A 88 0.59 8.61 -4.46
C ALA A 88 1.45 8.75 -3.21
N CYS A 89 0.95 8.23 -2.08
CA CYS A 89 1.79 7.92 -0.95
C CYS A 89 2.56 6.61 -1.22
N SER A 90 3.77 6.49 -0.69
CA SER A 90 4.57 5.26 -0.81
C SER A 90 3.86 4.03 -0.24
N GLY A 91 3.01 4.20 0.78
CA GLY A 91 2.17 3.13 1.33
C GLY A 91 1.19 2.56 0.30
N ASP A 92 0.50 3.43 -0.46
CA ASP A 92 -0.40 3.02 -1.54
C ASP A 92 0.38 2.28 -2.62
N THR A 93 1.49 2.87 -3.07
CA THR A 93 2.33 2.28 -4.12
C THR A 93 2.88 0.91 -3.71
N LEU A 94 3.23 0.72 -2.44
CA LEU A 94 3.68 -0.58 -1.93
C LEU A 94 2.56 -1.63 -2.00
N LEU A 95 1.35 -1.29 -1.57
CA LEU A 95 0.21 -2.22 -1.63
C LEU A 95 -0.24 -2.49 -3.07
N GLU A 96 -0.25 -1.47 -3.93
CA GLU A 96 -0.47 -1.62 -5.38
C GLU A 96 0.54 -2.58 -6.00
N SER A 97 1.83 -2.40 -5.69
CA SER A 97 2.91 -3.28 -6.15
C SER A 97 2.72 -4.71 -5.61
N LEU A 98 2.31 -4.84 -4.36
CA LEU A 98 2.02 -6.13 -3.76
C LEU A 98 0.87 -6.81 -4.50
N VAL A 99 -0.30 -6.18 -4.62
CA VAL A 99 -1.47 -6.81 -5.24
C VAL A 99 -1.27 -7.12 -6.72
N ALA A 100 -0.60 -6.22 -7.47
CA ALA A 100 -0.24 -6.44 -8.88
C ALA A 100 0.65 -7.68 -9.04
N CYS A 101 1.70 -7.75 -8.22
CA CYS A 101 2.59 -8.90 -8.21
C CYS A 101 1.85 -10.19 -7.78
N PHE A 102 0.75 -10.11 -7.00
CA PHE A 102 -0.12 -11.27 -6.70
C PHE A 102 -0.79 -11.76 -7.93
N GLY A 103 -1.55 -10.86 -8.57
CA GLY A 103 -2.43 -11.24 -9.64
C GLY A 103 -1.64 -11.87 -10.79
N VAL A 104 -0.54 -11.24 -11.20
CA VAL A 104 0.28 -11.78 -12.28
C VAL A 104 0.84 -13.16 -11.93
N THR A 105 1.33 -13.35 -10.70
CA THR A 105 1.84 -14.66 -10.25
C THR A 105 0.72 -15.71 -10.17
N LEU A 106 -0.45 -15.33 -9.65
CA LEU A 106 -1.62 -16.20 -9.55
C LEU A 106 -2.05 -16.67 -10.93
N ARG A 107 -2.15 -15.76 -11.90
CA ARG A 107 -2.46 -16.08 -13.30
C ARG A 107 -1.42 -17.04 -13.90
N ALA A 108 -0.12 -16.76 -13.71
CA ALA A 108 0.95 -17.59 -14.26
C ALA A 108 0.93 -19.02 -13.68
N VAL A 109 0.74 -19.16 -12.36
CA VAL A 109 0.64 -20.47 -11.70
C VAL A 109 -0.62 -21.21 -12.14
N ALA A 110 -1.77 -20.52 -12.25
CA ALA A 110 -3.01 -21.10 -12.74
C ALA A 110 -2.85 -21.65 -14.16
N THR A 111 -2.20 -20.90 -15.05
CA THR A 111 -1.85 -21.37 -16.41
C THR A 111 -0.99 -22.63 -16.35
N GLY A 112 0.05 -22.66 -15.52
CA GLY A 112 0.92 -23.84 -15.38
C GLY A 112 0.22 -25.07 -14.79
N LEU A 113 -0.81 -24.88 -13.95
CA LEU A 113 -1.62 -25.94 -13.36
C LEU A 113 -2.84 -26.33 -14.22
N VAL A 114 -3.02 -25.67 -15.38
CA VAL A 114 -4.17 -25.83 -16.27
C VAL A 114 -5.48 -25.59 -15.52
N ILE A 115 -5.53 -24.49 -14.76
CA ILE A 115 -6.70 -24.01 -14.04
C ILE A 115 -7.25 -22.82 -14.81
N GLN A 116 -8.49 -22.96 -15.29
CA GLN A 116 -9.21 -21.86 -15.90
C GLN A 116 -9.76 -20.95 -14.80
N ILE A 117 -9.39 -19.66 -14.86
CA ILE A 117 -9.95 -18.61 -14.01
C ILE A 117 -10.78 -17.70 -14.92
N HIS A 118 -12.10 -17.74 -14.75
CA HIS A 118 -13.08 -16.96 -15.52
C HIS A 118 -13.07 -15.50 -15.09
N SER A 119 -13.06 -15.28 -13.78
CA SER A 119 -12.93 -13.97 -13.17
C SER A 119 -12.20 -14.06 -11.84
N SER A 120 -11.61 -12.95 -11.39
CA SER A 120 -10.97 -12.87 -10.08
C SER A 120 -10.91 -11.44 -9.57
N SER A 121 -11.03 -11.27 -8.26
CA SER A 121 -10.77 -10.03 -7.56
C SER A 121 -9.76 -10.29 -6.45
N ILE A 122 -8.66 -9.55 -6.45
CA ILE A 122 -7.66 -9.62 -5.39
C ILE A 122 -7.64 -8.27 -4.70
N ARG A 123 -8.04 -8.24 -3.43
CA ARG A 123 -8.02 -7.04 -2.60
C ARG A 123 -6.83 -7.12 -1.64
N VAL A 124 -6.13 -6.02 -1.46
CA VAL A 124 -5.13 -5.86 -0.40
C VAL A 124 -5.58 -4.74 0.53
N GLN A 125 -5.40 -4.95 1.83
CA GLN A 125 -5.56 -3.94 2.86
C GLN A 125 -4.32 -3.91 3.76
N GLY A 126 -3.93 -2.74 4.25
CA GLY A 126 -2.81 -2.62 5.19
C GLY A 126 -3.03 -1.52 6.21
N ASP A 127 -2.78 -1.84 7.48
CA ASP A 127 -2.99 -0.94 8.60
C ASP A 127 -1.67 -0.28 9.02
N LEU A 128 -1.66 1.05 9.11
CA LEU A 128 -0.51 1.84 9.60
C LEU A 128 -0.90 2.68 10.80
N ASP A 129 0.07 2.86 11.71
CA ASP A 129 -0.02 3.79 12.83
C ASP A 129 0.93 4.97 12.59
N PHE A 130 0.36 6.12 12.25
CA PHE A 130 1.14 7.30 11.85
C PHE A 130 1.95 7.91 13.00
N ARG A 131 1.71 7.54 14.26
CA ARG A 131 2.51 8.05 15.39
C ARG A 131 3.99 7.74 15.22
N GLY A 132 4.33 6.54 14.74
CA GLY A 132 5.71 6.14 14.49
C GLY A 132 6.43 7.12 13.55
N THR A 133 5.91 7.30 12.34
CA THR A 133 6.43 8.27 11.35
C THR A 133 6.45 9.70 11.89
N MET A 134 5.45 10.06 12.69
CA MET A 134 5.30 11.42 13.23
C MET A 134 6.12 11.67 14.50
N SER A 135 6.92 10.69 14.94
CA SER A 135 7.71 10.74 16.16
C SER A 135 6.87 10.99 17.42
N VAL A 136 5.63 10.50 17.44
CA VAL A 136 4.73 10.50 18.59
C VAL A 136 4.88 9.16 19.31
N ARG A 137 5.13 9.19 20.62
CA ARG A 137 5.33 7.98 21.45
C ARG A 137 4.00 7.45 21.99
N ASN A 138 4.00 6.20 22.44
CA ASN A 138 2.90 5.69 23.26
C ASN A 138 2.82 6.45 24.60
N LEU A 139 1.67 6.33 25.28
CA LEU A 139 1.44 6.97 26.58
C LEU A 139 2.43 6.51 27.66
N ASP A 140 2.94 5.28 27.54
CA ASP A 140 3.96 4.69 28.41
C ASP A 140 5.41 5.09 28.03
N GLY A 141 5.59 5.93 27.00
CA GLY A 141 6.89 6.38 26.51
C GLY A 141 7.57 5.43 25.50
N SER A 142 7.00 4.26 25.23
CA SER A 142 7.54 3.32 24.24
C SER A 142 7.40 3.83 22.80
N SER A 143 8.24 3.32 21.90
CA SER A 143 8.21 3.67 20.48
C SER A 143 7.07 2.95 19.74
N VAL A 144 6.44 3.64 18.79
CA VAL A 144 5.48 3.04 17.85
C VAL A 144 6.22 2.53 16.61
N PRO A 145 5.99 1.27 16.16
CA PRO A 145 6.63 0.73 14.96
C PRO A 145 6.36 1.57 13.70
N ILE A 146 7.38 1.78 12.88
CA ILE A 146 7.29 2.48 11.58
C ILE A 146 7.19 1.44 10.46
N SER A 147 6.09 0.70 10.46
CA SER A 147 5.81 -0.37 9.49
C SER A 147 4.31 -0.65 9.44
N PHE A 148 3.84 -1.29 8.37
CA PHE A 148 2.50 -1.85 8.36
C PHE A 148 2.36 -2.82 9.54
N ARG A 149 1.31 -2.64 10.34
CA ARG A 149 0.99 -3.51 11.49
C ARG A 149 0.41 -4.83 11.03
N ARG A 150 -0.35 -4.78 9.94
CA ARG A 150 -0.98 -5.91 9.28
C ARG A 150 -1.14 -5.59 7.82
N VAL A 151 -0.96 -6.59 6.97
CA VAL A 151 -1.34 -6.55 5.56
C VAL A 151 -2.18 -7.80 5.29
N GLN A 152 -3.39 -7.61 4.77
CA GLN A 152 -4.32 -8.66 4.41
C GLN A 152 -4.50 -8.69 2.90
N LEU A 153 -4.49 -9.89 2.32
CA LEU A 153 -4.91 -10.11 0.94
C LEU A 153 -6.11 -11.04 0.94
N ASP A 154 -7.20 -10.57 0.34
CA ASP A 154 -8.41 -11.34 0.09
C ASP A 154 -8.46 -11.66 -1.41
N VAL A 155 -8.66 -12.94 -1.73
CA VAL A 155 -8.59 -13.45 -3.10
C VAL A 155 -9.91 -14.14 -3.40
N GLU A 156 -10.67 -13.57 -4.33
CA GLU A 156 -11.89 -14.14 -4.88
C GLU A 156 -11.58 -14.71 -6.26
N LEU A 157 -11.91 -15.98 -6.49
CA LEU A 157 -11.68 -16.68 -7.75
C LEU A 157 -12.96 -17.36 -8.21
N ASP A 158 -13.27 -17.15 -9.48
CA ASP A 158 -14.27 -17.91 -10.23
C ASP A 158 -13.54 -18.90 -11.14
N THR A 159 -13.68 -20.18 -10.83
CA THR A 159 -13.01 -21.29 -11.51
C THR A 159 -13.96 -22.46 -11.72
N ASP A 160 -13.60 -23.40 -12.59
CA ASP A 160 -14.41 -24.59 -12.80
C ASP A 160 -14.57 -25.43 -11.51
N PRO A 161 -15.74 -26.08 -11.29
CA PRO A 161 -15.98 -26.89 -10.09
C PRO A 161 -14.99 -28.04 -9.88
N GLN A 162 -14.37 -28.53 -10.97
CA GLN A 162 -13.42 -29.64 -10.95
C GLN A 162 -12.02 -29.26 -10.45
N VAL A 163 -11.75 -27.98 -10.17
CA VAL A 163 -10.44 -27.54 -9.72
C VAL A 163 -10.10 -28.10 -8.32
N GLY A 164 -11.09 -28.25 -7.43
CA GLY A 164 -10.96 -28.94 -6.14
C GLY A 164 -9.65 -28.63 -5.39
N ASP A 165 -8.93 -29.69 -5.03
CA ASP A 165 -7.66 -29.63 -4.26
C ASP A 165 -6.52 -28.85 -4.96
N LYS A 166 -6.65 -28.51 -6.24
CA LYS A 166 -5.65 -27.70 -6.95
C LYS A 166 -5.66 -26.24 -6.49
N ILE A 167 -6.74 -25.74 -5.90
CA ILE A 167 -6.80 -24.35 -5.36
C ILE A 167 -5.75 -24.14 -4.27
N ASP A 168 -5.61 -25.08 -3.33
CA ASP A 168 -4.61 -24.96 -2.26
C ASP A 168 -3.18 -24.95 -2.82
N THR A 169 -2.94 -25.76 -3.85
CA THR A 169 -1.66 -25.78 -4.56
C THR A 169 -1.41 -24.46 -5.30
N LEU A 170 -2.43 -23.93 -5.99
CA LEU A 170 -2.37 -22.63 -6.66
C LEU A 170 -1.98 -21.54 -5.65
N VAL A 171 -2.72 -21.39 -4.55
CA VAL A 171 -2.46 -20.37 -3.52
C VAL A 171 -1.08 -20.55 -2.89
N ARG A 172 -0.68 -21.78 -2.55
CA ARG A 172 0.64 -22.07 -1.95
C ARG A 172 1.78 -21.68 -2.88
N LEU A 173 1.68 -22.03 -4.17
CA LEU A 173 2.72 -21.69 -5.15
C LEU A 173 2.75 -20.19 -5.44
N SER A 174 1.59 -19.53 -5.52
CA SER A 174 1.50 -18.08 -5.71
C SER A 174 2.04 -17.27 -4.53
N LYS A 175 2.03 -17.82 -3.31
CA LYS A 175 2.73 -17.23 -2.15
C LYS A 175 4.24 -17.46 -2.22
N LYS A 176 4.67 -18.67 -2.62
CA LYS A 176 6.09 -19.07 -2.62
C LYS A 176 6.94 -18.25 -3.58
N TYR A 177 6.48 -18.04 -4.82
CA TYR A 177 7.33 -17.49 -5.88
C TYR A 177 7.33 -15.96 -5.98
N ARG A 178 6.77 -15.27 -5.00
CA ARG A 178 6.32 -13.91 -5.24
C ARG A 178 7.16 -12.87 -4.50
N VAL A 179 8.02 -12.20 -5.27
CA VAL A 179 9.10 -11.34 -4.78
C VAL A 179 8.63 -10.25 -3.83
N VAL A 180 7.58 -9.50 -4.14
CA VAL A 180 7.11 -8.40 -3.28
C VAL A 180 6.61 -8.92 -1.93
N LEU A 181 5.88 -10.04 -1.92
CA LEU A 181 5.41 -10.66 -0.68
C LEU A 181 6.59 -11.15 0.17
N GLN A 182 7.58 -11.80 -0.45
CA GLN A 182 8.76 -12.32 0.25
C GLN A 182 9.63 -11.18 0.81
N THR A 183 9.81 -10.09 0.06
CA THR A 183 10.52 -8.89 0.51
C THR A 183 9.84 -8.25 1.73
N ILE A 184 8.50 -8.11 1.70
CA ILE A 184 7.75 -7.50 2.81
C ILE A 184 7.75 -8.43 4.04
N SER A 185 7.56 -9.74 3.85
CA SER A 185 7.39 -10.68 4.96
C SER A 185 8.70 -10.99 5.69
N ASN A 186 9.83 -11.00 4.98
CA ASN A 186 11.11 -11.41 5.54
C ASN A 186 12.03 -10.21 5.87
N GLY A 187 11.77 -9.04 5.28
CA GLY A 187 12.64 -7.88 5.38
C GLY A 187 13.92 -8.05 4.56
N THR A 188 14.07 -7.23 3.52
CA THR A 188 15.30 -7.21 2.71
C THR A 188 16.25 -6.13 3.22
N LYS A 189 17.55 -6.44 3.33
CA LYS A 189 18.57 -5.43 3.66
C LYS A 189 18.59 -4.35 2.58
N VAL A 190 18.52 -3.09 3.00
CA VAL A 190 18.62 -1.92 2.11
C VAL A 190 19.84 -1.12 2.54
N ASP A 191 20.79 -0.94 1.62
CA ASP A 191 21.96 -0.08 1.82
C ASP A 191 21.66 1.33 1.27
N ILE A 192 21.96 2.37 2.05
CA ILE A 192 21.73 3.78 1.70
C ILE A 192 23.08 4.47 1.59
N ASN A 193 23.41 4.94 0.38
CA ASN A 193 24.61 5.74 0.13
C ASN A 193 24.19 7.18 -0.17
N VAL A 194 24.83 8.15 0.47
CA VAL A 194 24.57 9.58 0.26
C VAL A 194 25.87 10.24 -0.19
N GLU A 195 25.83 10.84 -1.36
CA GLU A 195 26.91 11.66 -1.90
C GLU A 195 26.41 13.11 -2.01
N THR A 196 27.20 14.05 -1.50
CA THR A 196 26.94 15.49 -1.63
C THR A 196 27.79 16.04 -2.76
N LEU A 197 27.17 16.70 -3.73
CA LEU A 197 27.83 17.38 -4.86
C LEU A 197 28.40 18.74 -4.44
#